data_AF-A0A518BGV8-F1
#
_entry.id   AF-A0A518BGV8-F1
#
_cell.length_a   1.000
_cell.length_b   1.000
_cell.length_c   1.000
_cell.angle_alpha   90.00
_cell.angle_beta   90.00
_cell.angle_gamma   90.00
#
_symmetry.space_group_name_H-M   'P 1'
#
loop_
_entity.id
_entity.type
_entity.pdbx_description
1 polymer ?
#
loop_
_entity_poly.entity_id
_entity_poly.type
_entity_poly.pdbx_seq_one_letter_code
_entity_poly.pdbx_strand_id
1 'polypeptide(L)'
;MVSNDTPELTARPPDEAGINLARELTRRLAPPSRRQLSTWLAEDGEAEEIALSPHIVELLLQVLTETAKGNAVTIVPIHAELTTQQSADLLGVSRPFLIVRVR
;
A
#
# COMPACT_ATOMS: atom_id res chain seq x y z
N MET A 1 22.86 -0.39 -18.07
CA MET A 1 22.36 -0.65 -16.71
C MET A 1 20.99 -0.04 -16.66
N VAL A 2 19.94 -0.85 -16.84
CA VAL A 2 18.56 -0.35 -16.93
C VAL A 2 18.13 -0.05 -15.50
N SER A 3 18.07 1.23 -15.14
CA SER A 3 17.35 1.68 -13.95
C SER A 3 15.88 1.39 -14.18
N ASN A 4 15.39 0.28 -13.63
CA ASN A 4 13.96 0.07 -13.49
C ASN A 4 13.55 0.65 -12.14
N ASP A 5 13.37 1.97 -12.12
CA ASP A 5 12.88 2.72 -10.96
C ASP A 5 11.39 2.42 -10.75
N THR A 6 11.06 1.18 -10.38
CA THR A 6 9.72 0.89 -9.86
C THR A 6 9.69 1.40 -8.42
N PRO A 7 8.88 2.43 -8.11
CA PRO A 7 8.88 3.00 -6.77
C PRO A 7 8.33 1.98 -5.77
N GLU A 8 9.20 1.41 -4.95
CA GLU A 8 8.80 0.77 -3.70
C GLU A 8 8.23 1.86 -2.80
N LEU A 9 6.90 1.88 -2.66
CA LEU A 9 6.23 2.71 -1.66
C LEU A 9 6.37 2.01 -0.31
N THR A 10 7.53 2.16 0.32
CA THR A 10 7.78 1.67 1.67
C THR A 10 7.28 2.70 2.68
N ALA A 11 6.19 2.40 3.38
CA ALA A 11 5.70 3.24 4.45
C ALA A 11 6.45 2.95 5.75
N ARG A 12 6.91 4.00 6.45
CA ARG A 12 7.35 3.91 7.85
C ARG A 12 6.22 3.30 8.69
N PRO A 13 6.50 2.52 9.75
CA PRO A 13 5.47 2.12 10.70
C PRO A 13 4.61 3.32 11.14
N PRO A 14 3.28 3.16 11.19
CA PRO A 14 2.39 4.26 11.55
C PRO A 14 2.59 4.63 13.02
N ASP A 15 2.44 5.92 13.31
CA ASP A 15 2.34 6.40 14.69
C ASP A 15 0.95 6.11 15.27
N GLU A 16 0.77 6.38 16.57
CA GLU A 16 -0.50 6.09 17.26
C GLU A 16 -1.69 6.83 16.64
N ALA A 17 -1.47 8.06 16.16
CA ALA A 17 -2.49 8.84 15.46
C ALA A 17 -2.91 8.15 14.15
N GLY A 18 -1.95 7.70 13.34
CA GLY A 18 -2.19 6.96 12.11
C GLY A 18 -2.92 5.64 12.34
N ILE A 19 -2.55 4.89 13.38
CA ILE A 19 -3.21 3.64 13.76
C ILE A 19 -4.69 3.88 14.09
N ASN A 20 -4.97 4.90 14.90
CA ASN A 20 -6.34 5.22 15.32
C ASN A 20 -7.19 5.73 14.16
N LEU A 21 -6.63 6.54 13.28
CA LEU A 21 -7.31 6.98 12.06
C LEU A 21 -7.61 5.81 11.13
N ALA A 22 -6.66 4.88 10.96
CA ALA A 22 -6.87 3.71 10.12
C ALA A 22 -8.02 2.83 10.63
N ARG A 23 -8.11 2.60 11.95
CA ARG A 23 -9.24 1.89 12.57
C ARG A 23 -10.59 2.55 12.26
N GLU A 24 -10.63 3.88 12.35
CA GLU A 24 -11.84 4.64 12.07
C GLU A 24 -12.24 4.54 10.60
N LEU A 25 -11.29 4.72 9.68
CA LEU A 25 -11.53 4.63 8.25
C LEU A 25 -11.97 3.23 7.82
N THR A 26 -11.32 2.17 8.30
CA THR A 26 -11.73 0.78 8.03
C THR A 26 -13.18 0.55 8.43
N ARG A 27 -13.59 1.06 9.60
CA ARG A 27 -14.97 0.91 10.10
C ARG A 27 -16.00 1.67 9.26
N ARG A 28 -15.65 2.86 8.76
CA ARG A 28 -16.52 3.66 7.89
C ARG A 28 -16.64 3.08 6.49
N LEU A 29 -15.59 2.42 6.01
CA LEU A 29 -15.49 1.87 4.65
C LEU A 29 -15.98 0.41 4.56
N ALA A 30 -16.07 -0.33 5.68
CA ALA A 30 -16.63 -1.67 5.73
C ALA A 30 -18.13 -1.62 6.12
N PRO A 31 -19.06 -1.45 5.16
CA PRO A 31 -19.43 -2.59 4.32
C PRO A 31 -19.69 -2.29 2.81
N PRO A 32 -19.59 -3.34 1.95
CA PRO A 32 -19.48 -3.26 0.50
C PRO A 32 -20.81 -3.49 -0.20
N SER A 33 -21.58 -2.43 -0.42
CA SER A 33 -22.80 -2.53 -1.25
C SER A 33 -22.90 -1.33 -2.16
N ARG A 34 -22.17 -1.38 -3.29
CA ARG A 34 -22.35 -0.49 -4.47
C ARG A 34 -22.27 1.02 -4.20
N ARG A 35 -21.74 1.47 -3.08
CA ARG A 35 -21.50 2.91 -2.92
C ARG A 35 -20.29 3.28 -3.78
N GLN A 36 -20.55 4.08 -4.81
CA GLN A 36 -19.53 4.87 -5.47
C GLN A 36 -18.91 5.73 -4.36
N LEU A 37 -17.70 5.36 -3.94
CA LEU A 37 -16.98 6.15 -2.96
C LEU A 37 -16.40 7.32 -3.71
N SER A 38 -16.94 8.50 -3.45
CA SER A 38 -16.32 9.73 -3.86
C SER A 38 -15.38 10.22 -2.76
N THR A 39 -14.19 10.62 -3.18
CA THR A 39 -13.28 11.40 -2.35
C THR A 39 -13.25 12.82 -2.88
N TRP A 40 -12.99 13.78 -2.01
CA TRP A 40 -12.73 15.15 -2.42
C TRP A 40 -11.23 15.35 -2.49
N LEU A 41 -10.73 15.75 -3.66
CA LEU A 41 -9.37 16.25 -3.78
C LEU A 41 -9.44 17.77 -3.66
N ALA A 42 -8.82 18.32 -2.63
CA ALA A 42 -8.71 19.76 -2.46
C ALA A 42 -7.34 20.21 -2.95
N GLU A 43 -7.29 20.85 -4.11
CA GLU A 43 -6.11 21.54 -4.62
C GLU A 43 -6.49 23.02 -4.78
N ASP A 44 -5.67 23.92 -4.23
CA ASP A 44 -5.86 25.38 -4.33
C ASP A 44 -7.24 25.93 -3.90
N GLY A 45 -7.91 25.25 -2.97
CA GLY A 45 -9.18 25.68 -2.38
C GLY A 45 -10.43 25.26 -3.16
N GLU A 46 -10.25 24.64 -4.33
CA GLU A 46 -11.34 23.97 -5.06
C GLU A 46 -11.36 22.49 -4.68
N ALA A 47 -12.51 22.00 -4.24
CA ALA A 47 -12.71 20.60 -3.90
C ALA A 47 -13.40 19.91 -5.07
N GLU A 48 -12.72 18.99 -5.75
CA GLU A 48 -13.31 18.17 -6.81
C GLU A 48 -13.73 16.81 -6.25
N GLU A 49 -14.96 16.40 -6.55
CA GLU A 49 -15.47 15.07 -6.21
C GLU A 49 -14.97 14.03 -7.23
N ILE A 50 -14.11 13.11 -6.78
CA ILE A 50 -13.52 12.06 -7.62
C ILE A 50 -14.06 10.70 -7.20
N ALA A 51 -14.58 9.94 -8.16
CA ALA A 51 -15.05 8.58 -7.92
C ALA A 51 -13.87 7.59 -7.84
N LEU A 52 -13.82 6.80 -6.77
CA LEU A 52 -12.91 5.68 -6.63
C LEU A 52 -13.53 4.41 -7.24
N SER A 53 -12.72 3.68 -8.01
CA SER A 53 -13.14 2.37 -8.52
C SER A 53 -13.25 1.36 -7.36
N PRO A 54 -14.14 0.35 -7.46
CA PRO A 54 -14.28 -0.67 -6.42
C PRO A 54 -12.95 -1.36 -6.06
N HIS A 55 -12.10 -1.59 -7.06
CA HIS A 55 -10.79 -2.21 -6.88
C HIS A 55 -9.86 -1.37 -5.99
N ILE A 56 -9.84 -0.04 -6.18
CA ILE A 56 -9.01 0.86 -5.37
C ILE A 56 -9.50 0.88 -3.91
N VAL A 57 -10.82 0.85 -3.71
CA VAL A 57 -11.42 0.79 -2.37
C VAL A 57 -11.02 -0.49 -1.65
N GLU A 58 -11.07 -1.64 -2.34
CA GLU A 58 -10.66 -2.92 -1.78
C GLU A 58 -9.19 -2.92 -1.38
N LEU A 59 -8.30 -2.39 -2.23
CA LEU A 59 -6.89 -2.26 -1.92
C LEU A 59 -6.65 -1.34 -0.71
N LEU A 60 -7.31 -0.18 -0.66
CA LEU A 60 -7.22 0.74 0.47
C LEU A 60 -7.70 0.09 1.78
N LEU A 61 -8.78 -0.68 1.75
CA LEU A 61 -9.26 -1.43 2.91
C LEU A 61 -8.21 -2.42 3.44
N GLN A 62 -7.48 -3.10 2.55
CA GLN A 62 -6.40 -4.00 2.95
C GLN A 62 -5.25 -3.23 3.63
N VAL A 63 -4.81 -2.12 3.02
CA VAL A 63 -3.75 -1.27 3.60
C VAL A 63 -4.18 -0.73 4.96
N LEU A 64 -5.38 -0.14 5.07
CA LEU A 64 -5.90 0.42 6.32
C LEU A 64 -6.05 -0.64 7.42
N THR A 65 -6.40 -1.87 7.06
CA THR A 65 -6.50 -2.99 8.00
C THR A 65 -5.15 -3.33 8.62
N GLU A 66 -4.08 -3.32 7.83
CA GLU A 66 -2.72 -3.57 8.34
C GLU A 66 -2.19 -2.36 9.13
N THR A 67 -2.41 -1.14 8.65
CA THR A 67 -2.08 0.09 9.39
C THR A 67 -2.79 0.14 10.75
N ALA A 68 -4.06 -0.27 10.83
CA ALA A 68 -4.85 -0.33 12.07
C ALA A 68 -4.30 -1.34 13.11
N LYS A 69 -3.50 -2.30 12.66
CA LYS A 69 -2.75 -3.25 13.50
C LYS A 69 -1.37 -2.73 13.91
N GLY A 70 -0.94 -1.58 13.38
CA GLY A 70 0.40 -1.02 13.60
C GLY A 70 1.46 -1.56 12.62
N ASN A 71 1.05 -2.25 11.57
CA ASN A 71 1.97 -2.83 10.60
C ASN A 71 2.40 -1.77 9.57
N ALA A 72 3.70 -1.78 9.23
CA ALA A 72 4.17 -1.14 8.01
C ALA A 72 3.65 -1.93 6.79
N VAL A 73 3.32 -1.22 5.71
CA VAL A 73 2.79 -1.81 4.48
C VAL A 73 3.72 -1.47 3.33
N THR A 74 4.04 -2.47 2.52
CA THR A 74 4.81 -2.32 1.28
C THR A 74 3.93 -2.77 0.11
N ILE A 75 3.80 -1.93 -0.91
CA ILE A 75 3.09 -2.26 -2.15
C ILE A 75 4.12 -2.64 -3.21
N VAL A 76 4.00 -3.84 -3.77
CA VAL A 76 4.89 -4.36 -4.81
C VAL A 76 4.08 -4.61 -6.09
N PRO A 77 4.45 -4.03 -7.24
CA PRO A 77 3.74 -4.27 -8.49
C PRO A 77 3.88 -5.71 -8.98
N ILE A 78 2.79 -6.28 -9.50
CA ILE A 78 2.71 -7.68 -9.95
C ILE A 78 3.57 -8.01 -11.18
N HIS A 79 4.00 -7.00 -11.94
CA HIS A 79 4.86 -7.14 -13.14
C HIS A 79 6.21 -6.45 -12.97
N ALA A 80 6.62 -6.16 -11.74
CA ALA A 80 7.97 -5.68 -11.49
C ALA A 80 8.97 -6.83 -11.64
N GLU A 81 9.93 -6.69 -12.56
CA GLU A 81 11.18 -7.43 -12.44
C GLU A 81 11.91 -6.90 -11.21
N LEU A 82 11.89 -7.68 -10.13
CA LEU A 82 12.66 -7.37 -8.93
C LEU A 82 14.10 -7.78 -9.15
N THR A 83 15.01 -6.88 -8.82
CA THR A 83 16.42 -7.27 -8.68
C THR A 83 16.55 -8.25 -7.52
N THR A 84 17.56 -9.12 -7.57
CA THR A 84 17.83 -10.08 -6.49
C THR A 84 18.08 -9.39 -5.14
N GLN A 85 18.47 -8.12 -5.15
CA GLN A 85 18.60 -7.31 -3.95
C GLN A 85 17.22 -6.98 -3.37
N GLN A 86 16.32 -6.43 -4.17
CA GLN A 86 14.95 -6.10 -3.74
C GLN A 86 14.20 -7.33 -3.22
N SER A 87 14.32 -8.47 -3.89
CA SER A 87 13.72 -9.72 -3.38
C SER A 87 14.31 -10.17 -2.04
N ALA A 88 15.60 -9.91 -1.79
CA ALA A 88 16.26 -10.26 -0.54
C ALA A 88 15.79 -9.33 0.59
N ASP A 89 15.64 -8.04 0.29
CA ASP A 89 15.13 -7.03 1.21
C ASP A 89 13.67 -7.30 1.60
N LEU A 90 12.81 -7.65 0.63
CA LEU A 90 11.42 -8.05 0.87
C LEU A 90 11.28 -9.30 1.75
N LEU A 91 12.18 -10.27 1.58
CA LEU A 91 12.15 -11.53 2.33
C LEU A 91 12.92 -11.47 3.66
N GLY A 92 13.55 -10.33 3.99
CA GLY A 92 14.34 -10.17 5.21
C GLY A 92 15.58 -11.08 5.26
N VAL A 93 16.15 -11.42 4.10
CA VAL A 93 17.30 -12.33 3.97
C VAL A 93 18.46 -11.64 3.25
N SER A 94 19.65 -12.25 3.30
CA SER A 94 20.80 -11.74 2.52
C SER A 94 20.69 -12.16 1.04
N ARG A 95 21.20 -11.34 0.12
CA ARG A 95 21.24 -11.73 -1.31
C ARG A 95 21.92 -13.07 -1.55
N PRO A 96 23.08 -13.40 -0.93
CA PRO A 96 23.72 -14.69 -1.15
C PRO A 96 22.82 -15.85 -0.73
N PHE A 97 22.08 -15.70 0.37
CA PHE A 97 21.11 -16.69 0.83
C PHE A 97 19.99 -16.91 -0.20
N LEU A 98 19.48 -15.82 -0.78
CA LEU A 98 18.41 -15.88 -1.77
C LEU A 98 18.88 -16.50 -3.09
N ILE A 99 20.06 -16.10 -3.60
CA ILE A 99 20.63 -16.63 -4.86
C ILE A 99 20.80 -18.16 -4.80
N VAL A 100 21.21 -18.69 -3.65
CA VAL A 100 21.40 -20.14 -3.47
C VAL A 100 20.06 -20.91 -3.48
N ARG A 101 18.94 -20.25 -3.19
CA ARG A 101 17.61 -20.86 -3.05
C ARG A 101 16.70 -20.74 -4.29
N VAL A 102 17.02 -19.84 -5.22
CA VAL A 102 16.21 -19.54 -6.41
C VAL A 102 16.82 -20.15 -7.69
N ARG A 103 17.58 -21.24 -7.56
CA ARG A 103 18.12 -21.99 -8.69
C ARG A 103 17.35 -23.28 -8.94
#